data_AF-A0A6G3PDW1-F1
#
_entry.id   AF-A0A6G3PDW1-F1
#
_cell.length_a   1.000
_cell.length_b   1.000
_cell.length_c   1.000
_cell.angle_alpha   90.00
_cell.angle_beta   90.00
_cell.angle_gamma   90.00
#
_symmetry.space_group_name_H-M   'P 1'
#
loop_
_entity.id
_entity.type
_entity.pdbx_description
1 polymer ?
#
loop_
_entity_poly.entity_id
_entity_poly.type
_entity_poly.pdbx_seq_one_letter_code
_entity_poly.pdbx_strand_id
1 'polypeptide(L)' 'RAGADAGDLLARAVDELDSTIQEVRTAIFALQQPPAEAPATFRGRVLRETGGAAAVLGFPPSVRFTGAVDALV' A
#
# COMPACT_ATOMS: atom_id res chain seq x y z
N ARG A 1 -4.30 40.28 -26.59
CA ARG A 1 -4.77 38.95 -27.07
C ARG A 1 -3.79 37.87 -26.64
N ALA A 2 -2.51 37.93 -27.03
CA ALA A 2 -1.47 36.97 -26.63
C ALA A 2 -1.31 36.70 -25.11
N GLY A 3 -1.55 37.69 -24.24
CA GLY A 3 -1.50 37.49 -22.78
C GLY A 3 -2.69 36.71 -22.20
N ALA A 4 -3.85 36.72 -22.88
CA ALA A 4 -4.99 35.89 -22.49
C ALA A 4 -4.73 34.42 -22.86
N ASP A 5 -4.16 34.19 -24.04
CA ASP A 5 -3.79 32.85 -24.51
C ASP A 5 -2.75 32.17 -23.59
N ALA A 6 -1.78 32.93 -23.08
CA ALA A 6 -0.78 32.43 -22.13
C ALA A 6 -1.39 32.10 -20.75
N GLY A 7 -2.33 32.93 -20.27
CA GLY A 7 -3.06 32.67 -19.02
C GLY A 7 -3.92 31.42 -19.12
N ASP A 8 -4.60 31.23 -20.25
CA ASP A 8 -5.44 30.06 -20.51
C ASP A 8 -4.62 28.76 -20.60
N LEU A 9 -3.43 28.81 -21.20
CA LEU A 9 -2.51 27.67 -21.24
C LEU A 9 -1.98 27.30 -19.85
N LEU A 10 -1.63 28.31 -19.06
CA LEU A 10 -1.16 28.10 -17.69
C LEU A 10 -2.27 27.50 -16.82
N ALA A 11 -3.50 28.01 -16.94
CA ALA A 11 -4.65 27.48 -16.19
C ALA A 11 -4.87 25.99 -16.51
N ARG A 12 -4.85 25.61 -17.79
CA ARG A 12 -4.97 24.19 -18.17
C ARG A 12 -3.82 23.33 -17.66
N ALA A 13 -2.59 23.83 -17.68
CA ALA A 13 -1.44 23.10 -17.16
C ALA A 13 -1.54 22.88 -15.64
N VAL A 14 -2.07 23.87 -14.91
CA VAL A 14 -2.35 23.73 -13.47
C VAL A 14 -3.45 22.69 -13.23
N ASP A 15 -4.54 22.71 -14.00
CA ASP A 15 -5.62 21.73 -13.87
C ASP A 15 -5.12 20.28 -14.13
N GLU A 16 -4.27 20.10 -15.12
CA GLU A 16 -3.68 18.80 -15.46
C GLU A 16 -2.72 18.31 -14.37
N LEU A 17 -1.93 19.22 -13.80
CA LEU A 17 -1.06 18.90 -12.67
C LEU A 17 -1.86 18.52 -11.44
N ASP A 18 -2.94 19.23 -11.13
CA ASP A 18 -3.83 18.89 -10.01
C ASP A 18 -4.47 17.52 -10.22
N SER A 19 -4.92 17.19 -11.44
CA SER A 19 -5.40 15.84 -11.77
C SER A 19 -4.33 14.78 -11.48
N THR A 20 -3.11 15.02 -11.97
CA THR A 20 -1.97 14.11 -11.75
C THR A 20 -1.64 13.95 -10.26
N ILE A 21 -1.69 15.03 -9.49
CA ILE A 21 -1.49 15.01 -8.04
C ILE A 21 -2.57 14.15 -7.37
N GLN A 22 -3.83 14.26 -7.78
CA GLN A 22 -4.91 13.45 -7.20
C GLN A 22 -4.76 11.96 -7.52
N GLU A 23 -4.33 11.61 -8.72
CA GLU A 23 -4.04 10.23 -9.10
C GLU A 23 -2.91 9.64 -8.24
N VAL A 24 -1.79 10.38 -8.12
CA VAL A 24 -0.65 9.97 -7.28
C VAL A 24 -1.07 9.81 -5.82
N ARG A 25 -1.87 10.74 -5.27
CA ARG A 25 -2.41 10.63 -3.91
C ARG A 25 -3.29 9.39 -3.75
N THR A 26 -4.15 9.11 -4.71
CA THR A 26 -5.03 7.93 -4.70
C THR A 26 -4.21 6.65 -4.71
N ALA A 27 -3.20 6.56 -5.57
CA ALA A 27 -2.29 5.42 -5.64
C ALA A 27 -1.50 5.24 -4.33
N ILE A 28 -0.96 6.32 -3.75
CA ILE A 28 -0.27 6.27 -2.46
C ILE A 28 -1.19 5.75 -1.36
N PHE A 29 -2.41 6.28 -1.26
CA PHE A 29 -3.37 5.80 -0.26
C PHE A 29 -3.70 4.33 -0.47
N ALA A 30 -3.94 3.89 -1.70
CA ALA A 30 -4.20 2.48 -2.00
C ALA A 30 -3.04 1.56 -1.61
N LEU A 31 -1.79 1.99 -1.84
CA LEU A 31 -0.59 1.23 -1.49
C LEU A 31 -0.28 1.25 0.01
N GLN A 32 -0.63 2.34 0.71
CA GLN A 32 -0.42 2.48 2.15
C GLN A 32 -1.54 1.86 2.98
N GLN A 33 -2.68 1.52 2.39
CA GLN A 33 -3.71 0.77 3.09
C GLN A 33 -3.08 -0.55 3.54
N PRO A 34 -2.98 -0.80 4.86
CA PRO A 34 -2.67 -2.15 5.32
C PRO A 34 -3.67 -3.07 4.64
N PRO A 35 -3.27 -4.25 4.13
CA PRO A 35 -4.25 -5.20 3.60
C PRO A 35 -5.37 -5.32 4.63
N ALA A 36 -6.63 -5.36 4.17
CA ALA A 36 -7.82 -5.30 5.04
C ALA A 36 -7.86 -6.41 6.11
N GLU A 37 -6.93 -7.36 6.04
CA GLU A 37 -6.66 -8.42 7.00
C GLU A 37 -5.17 -8.43 7.42
N ALA A 38 -4.58 -7.26 7.69
CA ALA A 38 -3.28 -7.20 8.37
C ALA A 38 -3.45 -7.94 9.70
N PRO A 39 -2.70 -9.03 9.95
CA PRO A 39 -3.03 -9.86 11.10
C PRO A 39 -2.78 -9.08 12.38
N ALA A 40 -3.85 -8.87 13.16
CA ALA A 40 -3.79 -8.11 14.41
C ALA A 40 -2.93 -8.83 15.47
N THR A 41 -2.76 -10.14 15.34
CA THR A 41 -2.00 -10.98 16.26
C THR A 41 -0.55 -11.15 15.81
N PHE A 42 0.36 -11.38 16.76
CA PHE A 42 1.73 -11.74 16.43
C PHE A 42 1.79 -13.04 15.62
N ARG A 43 0.99 -14.03 16.02
CA ARG A 43 0.88 -15.30 15.26
C ARG A 43 0.47 -15.09 13.82
N GLY A 44 -0.52 -14.23 13.58
CA GLY A 44 -1.00 -13.96 12.24
C GLY A 44 0.10 -13.31 11.37
N ARG A 45 0.89 -12.38 11.93
CA ARG A 45 2.02 -11.76 11.21
C ARG A 45 3.07 -12.81 10.83
N VAL A 46 3.43 -13.70 11.76
CA VAL A 46 4.36 -14.80 11.48
C VAL A 46 3.82 -15.74 10.40
N LEU A 47 2.53 -16.09 10.45
CA LEU A 47 1.90 -16.94 9.44
C LEU A 47 1.86 -16.29 8.05
N ARG A 48 1.63 -14.98 7.96
CA ARG A 48 1.69 -14.22 6.70
C ARG A 48 3.07 -14.32 6.05
N GLU A 49 4.13 -14.02 6.82
CA GLU A 49 5.50 -14.10 6.29
C GLU A 49 5.90 -15.52 5.91
N THR A 50 5.50 -16.50 6.73
CA THR A 50 5.70 -17.92 6.46
C THR A 50 5.04 -18.34 5.13
N GLY A 51 3.80 -17.91 4.90
CA GLY A 51 3.10 -18.15 3.64
C GLY A 51 3.78 -17.49 2.44
N GLY A 52 4.28 -16.26 2.61
CA GLY A 52 5.04 -15.54 1.57
C GLY A 52 6.33 -16.25 1.15
N ALA A 53 6.99 -16.95 2.08
CA ALA A 53 8.23 -17.68 1.79
C ALA A 53 8.02 -18.90 0.86
N ALA A 54 6.78 -19.41 0.74
CA ALA A 54 6.49 -20.57 -0.12
C ALA A 54 6.90 -20.35 -1.58
N ALA A 55 6.78 -19.13 -2.09
CA ALA A 55 7.13 -18.79 -3.47
C ALA A 55 8.64 -18.95 -3.75
N VAL A 56 9.49 -18.66 -2.76
CA VAL A 56 10.94 -18.78 -2.86
C VAL A 56 11.38 -20.22 -2.58
N LEU A 57 10.72 -20.89 -1.65
CA LEU A 57 11.09 -22.24 -1.21
C LEU A 57 10.60 -23.34 -2.15
N GLY A 58 9.54 -23.10 -2.94
CA GLY A 58 8.94 -24.11 -3.83
C GLY A 58 8.12 -25.17 -3.10
N PHE A 59 7.92 -25.03 -1.80
CA PHE A 59 7.05 -25.87 -0.97
C PHE A 59 6.41 -25.02 0.14
N PRO A 60 5.27 -25.44 0.72
CA PRO A 60 4.64 -24.70 1.81
C PRO A 60 5.37 -24.95 3.14
N PRO A 61 6.05 -23.97 3.73
CA PRO A 61 6.67 -24.12 5.05
C PRO A 61 5.62 -24.14 6.17
N SER A 62 6.00 -24.62 7.34
CA SER A 62 5.12 -24.69 8.53
C SER A 62 5.78 -24.07 9.76
N VAL A 63 4.96 -23.54 10.67
CA VAL A 63 5.40 -22.96 11.94
C VAL A 63 4.57 -23.53 13.08
N ARG A 64 5.22 -23.79 14.21
CA ARG A 64 4.58 -24.17 15.48
C ARG A 64 4.83 -23.09 16.52
N PHE A 65 3.76 -22.65 17.17
CA PHE A 65 3.83 -21.73 18.30
C PHE A 65 3.73 -22.52 19.61
N THR A 66 4.51 -22.12 20.61
CA THR A 66 4.48 -22.71 21.95
C THR A 66 4.26 -21.61 22.99
N GLY A 67 3.34 -21.83 23.94
CA GLY A 67 3.01 -20.85 24.98
C GLY A 67 2.03 -19.75 24.54
N ALA A 68 1.88 -18.73 25.38
CA ALA A 68 0.89 -17.65 25.22
C ALA A 68 1.44 -16.48 24.37
N VAL A 69 1.66 -16.75 23.08
CA VAL A 69 2.36 -15.84 22.15
C VAL A 69 1.65 -14.49 21.92
N ASP A 70 0.32 -14.44 22.01
CA ASP A 70 -0.44 -13.19 21.79
C ASP A 70 -0.89 -12.53 23.11
N ALA A 71 -0.35 -12.94 24.27
CA ALA A 71 -0.89 -12.50 25.57
C ALA A 71 -0.61 -11.04 25.94
N LEU A 72 0.30 -10.35 25.25
CA LEU A 72 0.75 -8.98 25.56
C LEU A 72 0.75 -8.05 24.33
N VAL A 73 0.11 -8.46 23.24
CA VAL A 73 0.10 -7.73 21.96
C VAL A 73 -1.26 -7.15 21.68
#